data_AF-A0A925DEI0-F1
#
_entry.id   AF-A0A925DEI0-F1
#
_cell.length_a   1.000
_cell.length_b   1.000
_cell.length_c   1.000
_cell.angle_alpha   90.00
_cell.angle_beta   90.00
_cell.angle_gamma   90.00
#
_symmetry.space_group_name_H-M   'P 1'
#
loop_
_entity.id
_entity.type
_entity.pdbx_description
1 polymer ?
#
loop_
_entity_poly.entity_id
_entity_poly.type
_entity_poly.pdbx_seq_one_letter_code
_entity_poly.pdbx_strand_id
1 'polypeptide(L)'
;MTSQPWRNRLIEALHRQALPSDYVDRLVAELSDHATDLSLEDQSMEAQCDLDARLGNPGKLAAVARREFQRRTLAGRYPWVTFLAGPIVALIATFAATVLLLAAGYLLLDLALGGSLRANEETNTPPSAFEAGLMQGGNLVVCFVPFALSAWYFASLGRRCARPVWSIVSCSIVAAIAISFWSSVASPGTNDNLGSWSMGFGWGTIRLGQALQAVVPLALGAWAIWPSVSRPKPALD
;
A
#
# COMPACT_ATOMS: atom_id res chain seq x y z
N MET A 1 -39.81 8.66 12.39
CA MET A 1 -39.30 8.89 11.02
C MET A 1 -38.28 10.04 10.92
N THR A 2 -38.06 10.85 11.97
CA THR A 2 -37.12 11.99 11.98
C THR A 2 -35.64 11.62 12.14
N SER A 3 -35.30 10.39 12.51
CA SER A 3 -33.90 9.92 12.63
C SER A 3 -33.22 9.68 11.28
N GLN A 4 -33.98 9.35 10.23
CA GLN A 4 -33.45 9.11 8.88
C GLN A 4 -32.79 10.35 8.27
N PRO A 5 -33.40 11.56 8.29
CA PRO A 5 -32.76 12.78 7.80
C PRO A 5 -31.44 13.11 8.50
N TRP A 6 -31.37 12.95 9.83
CA TRP A 6 -30.13 13.19 10.58
C TRP A 6 -29.04 12.18 10.20
N ARG A 7 -29.38 10.89 10.15
CA ARG A 7 -28.46 9.82 9.77
C ARG A 7 -27.87 10.02 8.38
N ASN A 8 -28.70 10.41 7.40
CA ASN A 8 -28.23 10.67 6.04
C ASN A 8 -27.26 11.85 5.98
N ARG A 9 -27.55 12.94 6.72
CA ARG A 9 -26.62 14.08 6.86
C ARG A 9 -25.29 13.68 7.50
N LEU A 10 -25.32 12.79 8.50
CA LEU A 10 -24.10 12.27 9.14
C LEU A 10 -23.28 11.38 8.19
N ILE A 11 -23.92 10.43 7.50
CA ILE A 11 -23.25 9.58 6.49
C ILE A 11 -22.56 10.44 5.45
N GLU A 12 -23.27 11.44 4.92
CA GLU A 12 -22.71 12.38 3.95
C GLU A 12 -21.51 13.15 4.53
N ALA A 13 -21.63 13.67 5.76
CA ALA A 13 -20.54 14.37 6.44
C ALA A 13 -19.31 13.46 6.67
N LEU A 14 -19.51 12.20 7.05
CA LEU A 14 -18.44 11.22 7.25
C LEU A 14 -17.74 10.86 5.94
N HIS A 15 -18.48 10.70 4.84
CA HIS A 15 -17.89 10.50 3.51
C HIS A 15 -17.14 11.73 2.99
N ARG A 16 -17.64 12.94 3.25
CA ARG A 16 -16.92 14.20 2.97
C ARG A 16 -15.59 14.27 3.71
N GLN A 17 -15.50 13.68 4.91
CA GLN A 17 -14.25 13.55 5.67
C GLN A 17 -13.30 12.44 5.18
N ALA A 18 -13.67 11.72 4.11
CA ALA A 18 -12.90 10.63 3.51
C ALA A 18 -12.55 9.48 4.48
N LEU A 19 -13.47 9.17 5.40
CA LEU A 19 -13.35 7.99 6.25
C LEU A 19 -13.63 6.70 5.45
N PRO A 20 -12.97 5.57 5.79
CA PRO A 20 -13.27 4.28 5.17
C PRO A 20 -14.74 3.87 5.34
N SER A 21 -15.36 3.30 4.30
CA SER A 21 -16.77 2.86 4.31
C SER A 21 -17.09 1.99 5.53
N ASP A 22 -16.27 0.99 5.78
CA ASP A 22 -16.51 0.01 6.85
C ASP A 22 -16.49 0.67 8.25
N TYR A 23 -15.68 1.73 8.41
CA TYR A 23 -15.66 2.53 9.63
C TYR A 23 -16.90 3.41 9.75
N VAL A 24 -17.34 4.01 8.64
CA VAL A 24 -18.59 4.79 8.58
C VAL A 24 -19.78 3.91 8.94
N ASP A 25 -19.90 2.73 8.34
CA ASP A 25 -21.00 1.81 8.57
C ASP A 25 -21.08 1.38 10.04
N ARG A 26 -19.93 1.00 10.62
CA ARG A 26 -19.85 0.64 12.04
C ARG A 26 -20.23 1.80 12.96
N LEU A 27 -19.68 3.00 12.71
CA LEU A 27 -19.94 4.18 13.53
C LEU A 27 -21.40 4.63 13.44
N VAL A 28 -21.99 4.56 12.24
CA VAL A 28 -23.40 4.92 12.01
C VAL A 28 -24.32 3.91 12.68
N ALA A 29 -23.99 2.61 12.66
CA ALA A 29 -24.74 1.60 13.39
C ALA A 29 -24.73 1.89 14.90
N GLU A 30 -23.54 2.08 15.49
CA GLU A 30 -23.37 2.39 16.91
C GLU A 30 -24.13 3.67 17.34
N LEU A 31 -24.06 4.74 16.53
CA LEU A 31 -24.80 5.97 16.81
C LEU A 31 -26.32 5.82 16.60
N SER A 32 -26.76 4.95 15.68
CA SER A 32 -28.19 4.69 15.47
C SER A 32 -28.79 3.91 16.63
N ASP A 33 -28.04 2.97 17.19
CA ASP A 33 -28.43 2.23 18.40
C ASP A 33 -28.58 3.20 19.57
N HIS A 34 -27.59 4.06 19.82
CA HIS A 34 -27.68 5.10 20.84
C HIS A 34 -28.82 6.10 20.62
N ALA A 35 -29.10 6.49 19.38
CA ALA A 35 -30.24 7.37 19.08
C ALA A 35 -31.58 6.67 19.37
N THR A 36 -31.64 5.35 19.20
CA THR A 36 -32.83 4.55 19.51
C THR A 36 -33.01 4.45 21.02
N ASP A 37 -31.94 4.18 21.76
CA ASP A 37 -31.97 4.15 23.24
C ASP A 37 -32.46 5.49 23.81
N LEU A 38 -31.90 6.61 23.33
CA LEU A 38 -32.33 7.95 23.74
C LEU A 38 -33.81 8.23 23.42
N SER A 39 -34.34 7.67 22.32
CA SER A 39 -35.75 7.82 21.96
C SER A 39 -36.69 6.97 22.82
N LEU A 40 -36.20 5.85 23.36
CA LEU A 40 -36.97 4.98 24.26
C LEU A 40 -37.00 5.52 25.68
N GLU A 41 -35.91 6.15 26.13
CA GLU A 41 -35.84 6.80 27.44
C GLU A 41 -36.72 8.05 27.54
N ASP A 42 -36.93 8.76 26.43
CA ASP A 42 -37.62 10.05 26.41
C ASP A 42 -38.97 9.98 25.66
N GLN A 43 -39.92 9.23 26.23
CA GLN A 43 -41.28 9.10 25.69
C GLN A 43 -42.14 10.39 25.81
N SER A 44 -41.56 11.52 26.23
CA SER A 44 -42.25 12.79 26.26
C SER A 44 -42.42 13.34 24.82
N MET A 45 -43.61 13.85 24.47
CA MET A 45 -43.91 14.31 23.11
C MET A 45 -42.99 15.45 22.60
N GLU A 46 -42.26 16.13 23.47
CA GLU A 46 -41.31 17.20 23.11
C GLU A 46 -39.93 16.68 22.63
N ALA A 47 -39.57 15.42 22.91
CA ALA A 47 -38.24 14.89 22.65
C ALA A 47 -37.89 14.75 21.15
N GLN A 48 -38.90 14.74 20.27
CA GLN A 48 -38.70 14.43 18.84
C GLN A 48 -38.10 15.58 18.03
N CYS A 49 -38.15 16.83 18.53
CA CYS A 49 -37.55 18.00 17.87
C CYS A 49 -36.10 18.28 18.30
N ASP A 50 -35.57 17.62 19.33
CA ASP A 50 -34.30 18.02 19.96
C ASP A 50 -33.10 17.08 19.66
N LEU A 51 -33.26 16.16 18.71
CA LEU A 51 -32.21 15.22 18.30
C LEU A 51 -30.92 15.93 17.83
N ASP A 52 -31.05 17.04 17.10
CA ASP A 52 -29.92 17.87 16.67
C ASP A 52 -29.23 18.58 17.85
N ALA A 53 -29.94 18.91 18.93
CA ALA A 53 -29.33 19.51 20.11
C ALA A 53 -28.65 18.46 21.00
N ARG A 54 -29.22 17.26 21.10
CA ARG A 54 -28.67 16.17 21.92
C ARG A 54 -27.48 15.46 21.30
N LEU A 55 -27.60 15.01 20.05
CA LEU A 55 -26.50 14.36 19.33
C LEU A 55 -25.51 15.37 18.75
N GLY A 56 -25.95 16.61 18.58
CA GLY A 56 -25.14 17.69 18.03
C GLY A 56 -25.07 17.68 16.51
N ASN A 57 -24.35 18.67 15.99
CA ASN A 57 -24.20 18.88 14.56
C ASN A 57 -23.44 17.71 13.89
N PRO A 58 -23.99 17.06 12.85
CA PRO A 58 -23.35 15.95 12.14
C PRO A 58 -21.96 16.25 11.59
N GLY A 59 -21.71 17.49 11.15
CA GLY A 59 -20.40 17.93 10.66
C GLY A 59 -19.35 17.99 11.78
N LYS A 60 -19.73 18.42 12.99
CA LYS A 60 -18.83 18.40 14.15
C LYS A 60 -18.54 16.97 14.57
N LEU A 61 -19.54 16.09 14.61
CA LEU A 61 -19.37 14.66 14.88
C LEU A 61 -18.43 14.01 13.86
N ALA A 62 -18.61 14.27 12.56
CA ALA A 62 -17.75 13.73 11.53
C ALA A 62 -16.29 14.22 11.67
N ALA A 63 -16.08 15.49 12.05
CA ALA A 63 -14.75 16.02 12.32
C ALA A 63 -14.09 15.36 13.55
N VAL A 64 -14.86 15.12 14.61
CA VAL A 64 -14.40 14.40 15.81
C VAL A 64 -14.07 12.95 15.47
N ALA A 65 -14.94 12.25 14.75
CA ALA A 65 -14.74 10.88 14.29
C ALA A 65 -13.45 10.77 13.45
N ARG A 66 -13.21 11.72 12.54
CA ARG A 66 -11.96 11.78 11.77
C ARG A 66 -10.74 11.96 12.66
N ARG A 67 -10.80 12.87 13.63
CA ARG A 67 -9.69 13.12 14.56
C ARG A 67 -9.38 11.88 15.39
N GLU A 68 -10.41 11.18 15.86
CA GLU A 68 -10.27 9.96 16.64
C GLU A 68 -9.71 8.79 15.79
N PHE A 69 -10.22 8.62 14.57
CA PHE A 69 -9.69 7.64 13.62
C PHE A 69 -8.18 7.87 13.34
N GLN A 70 -7.78 9.12 13.15
CA GLN A 70 -6.36 9.47 12.96
C GLN A 70 -5.51 9.23 14.21
N ARG A 71 -6.07 9.30 15.41
CA ARG A 71 -5.34 9.01 16.66
C ARG A 71 -5.10 7.53 16.90
N ARG A 72 -5.93 6.65 16.35
CA ARG A 72 -5.83 5.19 16.47
C ARG A 72 -4.76 4.58 15.57
N THR A 73 -4.45 5.21 14.44
CA THR A 73 -3.46 4.69 13.48
C THR A 73 -2.10 5.35 13.65
N LEU A 74 -1.02 4.58 13.51
CA LEU A 74 0.35 5.12 13.53
C LEU A 74 0.55 6.15 12.40
N ALA A 75 0.05 5.85 11.20
CA ALA A 75 0.08 6.75 10.04
C ALA A 75 -0.64 8.08 10.28
N GLY A 76 -1.68 8.07 11.12
CA GLY A 76 -2.39 9.27 11.54
C GLY A 76 -1.63 10.06 12.60
N ARG A 77 -1.08 9.38 13.62
CA ARG A 77 -0.37 10.00 14.74
C ARG A 77 1.01 10.54 14.36
N TYR A 78 1.80 9.78 13.60
CA TYR A 78 3.18 10.09 13.22
C TYR A 78 3.40 9.95 11.71
N PRO A 79 2.78 10.81 10.88
CA PRO A 79 2.87 10.70 9.43
C PRO A 79 4.31 10.72 8.91
N TRP A 80 5.15 11.58 9.48
CA TRP A 80 6.53 11.70 9.05
C TRP A 80 7.30 10.39 9.27
N VAL A 81 7.17 9.74 10.44
CA VAL A 81 7.80 8.43 10.70
C VAL A 81 7.28 7.39 9.71
N THR A 82 5.96 7.29 9.58
CA THR A 82 5.35 6.25 8.75
C THR A 82 5.67 6.42 7.28
N PHE A 83 5.62 7.62 6.73
CA PHE A 83 5.75 7.84 5.28
C PHE A 83 7.17 8.22 4.83
N LEU A 84 8.10 8.61 5.72
CA LEU A 84 9.52 8.77 5.36
C LEU A 84 10.35 7.54 5.71
N ALA A 85 10.25 7.04 6.95
CA ALA A 85 11.06 5.90 7.38
C ALA A 85 10.41 4.55 7.01
N GLY A 86 9.08 4.48 7.06
CA GLY A 86 8.34 3.26 6.76
C GLY A 86 8.63 2.65 5.38
N PRO A 87 8.73 3.42 4.27
CA PRO A 87 9.05 2.86 2.96
C PRO A 87 10.42 2.18 2.90
N ILE A 88 11.41 2.68 3.64
CA ILE A 88 12.75 2.08 3.70
C ILE A 88 12.67 0.74 4.42
N VAL A 89 12.03 0.70 5.59
CA VAL A 89 11.86 -0.54 6.36
C VAL A 89 11.03 -1.57 5.60
N ALA A 90 9.92 -1.14 5.01
CA ALA A 90 9.07 -2.00 4.22
C ALA A 90 9.81 -2.55 3.00
N LEU A 91 10.61 -1.73 2.31
CA LEU A 91 11.38 -2.18 1.16
C LEU A 91 12.43 -3.22 1.55
N ILE A 92 13.15 -3.02 2.65
CA ILE A 92 14.09 -4.03 3.17
C ILE A 92 13.35 -5.34 3.47
N ALA A 93 12.19 -5.26 4.14
CA ALA A 93 11.38 -6.42 4.49
C ALA A 93 10.82 -7.14 3.25
N THR A 94 10.26 -6.42 2.27
CA THR A 94 9.73 -7.02 1.04
C THR A 94 10.83 -7.58 0.16
N PHE A 95 12.01 -6.95 0.14
CA PHE A 95 13.17 -7.46 -0.60
C PHE A 95 13.68 -8.76 0.01
N ALA A 96 13.89 -8.79 1.33
CA ALA A 96 14.28 -10.00 2.04
C ALA A 96 13.26 -11.13 1.85
N ALA A 97 11.97 -10.84 1.99
CA ALA A 97 10.91 -11.81 1.76
C ALA A 97 10.92 -12.34 0.32
N THR A 98 11.11 -11.47 -0.67
CA THR A 98 11.16 -11.86 -2.10
C THR A 98 12.35 -12.78 -2.38
N VAL A 99 13.54 -12.45 -1.87
CA VAL A 99 14.74 -13.27 -2.05
C VAL A 99 14.58 -14.63 -1.36
N LEU A 100 14.06 -14.66 -0.12
CA LEU A 100 13.82 -15.90 0.61
C LEU A 100 12.78 -16.79 -0.09
N LEU A 101 11.70 -16.20 -0.62
CA LEU A 101 10.68 -16.94 -1.36
C LEU A 101 11.23 -17.49 -2.67
N LEU A 102 12.05 -16.72 -3.40
CA LEU A 102 12.72 -17.22 -4.60
C LEU A 102 13.70 -18.35 -4.29
N ALA A 103 14.51 -18.21 -3.23
CA ALA A 103 15.44 -19.25 -2.80
C ALA A 103 14.68 -20.52 -2.40
N ALA A 104 13.62 -20.40 -1.59
CA ALA A 104 12.78 -21.54 -1.22
C ALA A 104 12.11 -22.17 -2.44
N GLY A 105 11.60 -21.37 -3.38
CA GLY A 105 11.02 -21.84 -4.63
C GLY A 105 12.02 -22.60 -5.50
N TYR A 106 13.25 -22.10 -5.61
CA TYR A 106 14.33 -22.78 -6.33
C TYR A 106 14.69 -24.12 -5.68
N LEU A 107 14.81 -24.17 -4.35
CA LEU A 107 15.09 -25.41 -3.61
C LEU A 107 13.99 -26.45 -3.77
N LEU A 108 12.72 -26.03 -3.71
CA LEU A 108 11.57 -26.90 -3.91
C LEU A 108 11.51 -27.42 -5.34
N LEU A 109 11.84 -26.58 -6.32
CA LEU A 109 11.90 -26.97 -7.73
C LEU A 109 13.03 -27.96 -7.98
N ASP A 110 14.23 -27.71 -7.46
CA ASP A 110 15.38 -28.62 -7.58
C ASP A 110 15.05 -29.99 -6.96
N LEU A 111 14.44 -29.99 -5.77
CA LEU A 111 13.97 -31.21 -5.12
C LEU A 111 12.96 -31.98 -6.00
N ALA A 112 12.01 -31.27 -6.62
CA ALA A 112 11.03 -31.86 -7.52
C ALA A 112 11.66 -32.43 -8.81
N LEU A 113 12.79 -31.87 -9.25
CA LEU A 113 13.57 -32.32 -10.40
C LEU A 113 14.69 -33.31 -10.02
N GLY A 114 14.63 -33.88 -8.81
CA GLY A 114 15.59 -34.89 -8.35
C GLY A 114 17.01 -34.37 -8.12
N GLY A 115 17.20 -33.08 -7.85
CA GLY A 115 18.51 -32.48 -7.59
C GLY A 115 19.31 -32.13 -8.85
N SER A 116 18.68 -32.17 -10.02
CA SER A 116 19.36 -31.96 -11.31
C SER A 116 19.92 -30.55 -11.48
N LEU A 117 19.31 -29.52 -10.88
CA LEU A 117 19.79 -28.14 -11.01
C LEU A 117 21.11 -27.96 -10.26
N ARG A 118 21.20 -28.52 -9.04
CA ARG A 118 22.45 -28.54 -8.26
C ARG A 118 23.53 -29.42 -8.89
N ALA A 119 23.16 -30.57 -9.44
CA ALA A 119 24.12 -31.46 -10.11
C ALA A 119 24.76 -30.79 -11.34
N ASN A 120 24.01 -29.97 -12.07
CA ASN A 120 24.55 -29.17 -13.18
C ASN A 120 25.58 -28.14 -12.72
N GLU A 121 25.32 -27.49 -11.58
CA GLU A 121 26.24 -26.54 -10.95
C GLU A 121 27.55 -27.23 -10.50
N GLU A 122 27.46 -28.42 -9.89
CA GLU A 122 28.64 -29.20 -9.45
C GLU A 122 29.49 -29.71 -10.62
N THR A 123 28.86 -30.01 -11.75
CA THR A 123 29.54 -30.55 -12.94
C THR A 123 30.00 -29.47 -13.92
N ASN A 124 29.79 -28.19 -13.60
CA ASN A 124 30.07 -27.05 -14.46
C ASN A 124 29.43 -27.19 -15.86
N THR A 125 28.27 -27.83 -15.95
CA THR A 125 27.56 -27.95 -17.22
C THR A 125 26.90 -26.62 -17.56
N PRO A 126 26.90 -26.21 -18.84
CA PRO A 126 26.25 -24.97 -19.24
C PRO A 126 24.75 -25.07 -18.93
N PRO A 127 24.13 -23.99 -18.39
CA PRO A 127 22.76 -24.02 -17.95
C PRO A 127 21.83 -24.26 -19.14
N SER A 128 20.81 -25.07 -18.91
CA SER A 128 19.77 -25.29 -19.91
C SER A 128 19.01 -24.00 -20.21
N ALA A 129 18.33 -23.93 -21.37
CA ALA A 129 17.49 -22.78 -21.71
C ALA A 129 16.40 -22.52 -20.65
N PHE A 130 15.92 -23.59 -19.99
CA PHE A 130 14.99 -23.50 -18.88
C PHE A 130 15.61 -22.84 -17.65
N GLU A 131 16.80 -23.29 -17.22
CA GLU A 131 17.55 -22.70 -16.10
C GLU A 131 17.88 -21.24 -16.34
N ALA A 132 18.34 -20.89 -17.54
CA ALA A 132 18.60 -19.51 -17.93
C ALA A 132 17.31 -18.66 -17.87
N GLY A 133 16.19 -19.20 -18.35
CA GLY A 133 14.88 -18.58 -18.24
C GLY A 133 14.45 -18.36 -16.79
N LEU A 134 14.71 -19.32 -15.91
CA LEU A 134 14.40 -19.24 -14.48
C LEU A 134 15.25 -18.18 -13.77
N MET A 135 16.55 -18.12 -14.05
CA MET A 135 17.44 -17.08 -13.51
C MET A 135 17.01 -15.68 -13.98
N GLN A 136 16.69 -15.53 -15.27
CA GLN A 136 16.21 -14.27 -15.83
C GLN A 136 14.84 -13.87 -15.23
N GLY A 137 13.95 -14.83 -15.04
CA GLY A 137 12.66 -14.64 -14.37
C GLY A 137 12.82 -14.19 -12.92
N GLY A 138 13.69 -14.86 -12.15
CA GLY A 138 14.02 -14.49 -10.78
C GLY A 138 14.61 -13.08 -10.70
N ASN A 139 15.50 -12.73 -11.63
CA ASN A 139 16.04 -11.38 -11.74
C ASN A 139 14.95 -10.31 -11.94
N LEU A 140 13.98 -10.55 -12.84
CA LEU A 140 12.85 -9.64 -13.02
C LEU A 140 11.98 -9.54 -11.76
N VAL A 141 11.72 -10.67 -11.08
CA VAL A 141 10.95 -10.68 -9.84
C VAL A 141 11.63 -9.80 -8.77
N VAL A 142 12.93 -9.98 -8.51
CA VAL A 142 13.68 -9.16 -7.55
C VAL A 142 13.70 -7.68 -7.95
N CYS A 143 13.79 -7.39 -9.25
CA CYS A 143 13.82 -6.04 -9.77
C CYS A 143 12.51 -5.26 -9.61
N PHE A 144 11.35 -5.92 -9.61
CA PHE A 144 10.06 -5.23 -9.66
C PHE A 144 9.17 -5.48 -8.44
N VAL A 145 9.11 -6.71 -7.94
CA VAL A 145 8.15 -7.10 -6.89
C VAL A 145 8.34 -6.36 -5.57
N PRO A 146 9.56 -6.24 -5.00
CA PRO A 146 9.77 -5.55 -3.72
C PRO A 146 9.33 -4.09 -3.74
N PHE A 147 9.60 -3.40 -4.86
CA PHE A 147 9.27 -1.98 -5.07
C PHE A 147 7.78 -1.78 -5.32
N ALA A 148 7.17 -2.63 -6.17
CA ALA A 148 5.76 -2.58 -6.48
C ALA A 148 4.90 -2.84 -5.23
N LEU A 149 5.24 -3.87 -4.43
CA LEU A 149 4.53 -4.20 -3.20
C LEU A 149 4.67 -3.09 -2.15
N SER A 150 5.88 -2.55 -1.96
CA SER A 150 6.11 -1.45 -1.02
C SER A 150 5.33 -0.19 -1.43
N ALA A 151 5.40 0.21 -2.70
CA ALA A 151 4.67 1.38 -3.18
C ALA A 151 3.15 1.17 -3.11
N TRP A 152 2.64 0.00 -3.48
CA TRP A 152 1.23 -0.34 -3.35
C TRP A 152 0.75 -0.28 -1.90
N TYR A 153 1.55 -0.78 -0.96
CA TYR A 153 1.24 -0.71 0.47
C TYR A 153 1.12 0.75 0.93
N PHE A 154 2.08 1.62 0.64
CA PHE A 154 2.01 3.02 1.06
C PHE A 154 0.97 3.84 0.29
N ALA A 155 0.71 3.52 -0.98
CA ALA A 155 -0.39 4.09 -1.76
C ALA A 155 -1.75 3.77 -1.14
N SER A 156 -1.97 2.49 -0.81
CA SER A 156 -3.21 2.04 -0.17
C SER A 156 -3.35 2.61 1.25
N LEU A 157 -2.27 2.68 2.03
CA LEU A 157 -2.25 3.26 3.37
C LEU A 157 -2.54 4.77 3.34
N GLY A 158 -1.90 5.53 2.44
CA GLY A 158 -2.14 6.96 2.29
C GLY A 158 -3.57 7.26 1.89
N ARG A 159 -4.18 6.43 1.02
CA ARG A 159 -5.61 6.51 0.71
C ARG A 159 -6.49 6.23 1.92
N ARG A 160 -6.24 5.12 2.63
CA ARG A 160 -7.03 4.71 3.82
C ARG A 160 -6.95 5.72 4.96
N CYS A 161 -5.82 6.43 5.09
CA CYS A 161 -5.62 7.46 6.10
C CYS A 161 -6.00 8.88 5.64
N ALA A 162 -6.58 9.03 4.43
CA ALA A 162 -6.91 10.32 3.82
C ALA A 162 -5.72 11.29 3.78
N ARG A 163 -4.52 10.77 3.47
CA ARG A 163 -3.24 11.49 3.37
C ARG A 163 -2.53 11.15 2.06
N PRO A 164 -3.12 11.50 0.91
CA PRO A 164 -2.62 11.03 -0.39
C PRO A 164 -1.31 11.72 -0.78
N VAL A 165 -1.05 12.95 -0.32
CA VAL A 165 0.24 13.66 -0.51
C VAL A 165 1.40 12.86 0.11
N TRP A 166 1.21 12.34 1.33
CA TRP A 166 2.22 11.53 2.01
C TRP A 166 2.49 10.20 1.29
N SER A 167 1.48 9.65 0.63
CA SER A 167 1.66 8.49 -0.25
C SER A 167 2.59 8.80 -1.43
N ILE A 168 2.50 9.99 -2.07
CA ILE A 168 3.47 10.36 -3.12
C ILE A 168 4.88 10.38 -2.55
N VAL A 169 5.06 10.98 -1.37
CA VAL A 169 6.38 11.10 -0.75
C VAL A 169 6.99 9.71 -0.57
N SER A 170 6.24 8.77 -0.01
CA SER A 170 6.68 7.38 0.12
C SER A 170 6.97 6.71 -1.22
N CYS A 171 6.08 6.86 -2.20
CA CYS A 171 6.28 6.27 -3.52
C CYS A 171 7.49 6.87 -4.25
N SER A 172 7.79 8.16 -4.03
CA SER A 172 8.95 8.85 -4.57
C SER A 172 10.25 8.36 -3.92
N ILE A 173 10.23 8.10 -2.61
CA ILE A 173 11.36 7.46 -1.91
C ILE A 173 11.61 6.06 -2.49
N VAL A 174 10.57 5.24 -2.65
CA VAL A 174 10.70 3.90 -3.25
C VAL A 174 11.22 4.00 -4.69
N ALA A 175 10.74 4.96 -5.48
CA ALA A 175 11.20 5.20 -6.85
C ALA A 175 12.68 5.62 -6.90
N ALA A 176 13.12 6.48 -5.98
CA ALA A 176 14.52 6.90 -5.88
C ALA A 176 15.45 5.75 -5.48
N ILE A 177 14.97 4.83 -4.64
CA ILE A 177 15.74 3.61 -4.33
C ILE A 177 15.73 2.65 -5.53
N ALA A 178 14.58 2.48 -6.18
CA ALA A 178 14.44 1.63 -7.37
C ALA A 178 15.36 2.05 -8.52
N ILE A 179 15.46 3.35 -8.82
CA ILE A 179 16.35 3.84 -9.89
C ILE A 179 17.84 3.58 -9.57
N SER A 180 18.20 3.57 -8.29
CA SER A 180 19.57 3.26 -7.85
C SER A 180 19.86 1.76 -7.82
N PHE A 181 18.82 0.91 -7.82
CA PHE A 181 18.99 -0.54 -7.80
C PHE A 181 19.42 -1.03 -9.18
N TRP A 182 20.33 -2.00 -9.19
CA TRP A 182 20.69 -2.72 -10.40
C TRP A 182 20.84 -4.21 -10.08
N SER A 183 20.49 -5.03 -11.06
CA SER A 183 20.65 -6.48 -10.99
C SER A 183 20.99 -7.00 -12.36
N SER A 184 22.01 -7.85 -12.43
CA SER A 184 22.57 -8.37 -13.66
C SER A 184 22.81 -9.86 -13.52
N VAL A 185 22.29 -10.62 -14.49
CA VAL A 185 22.61 -12.03 -14.67
C VAL A 185 23.64 -12.08 -15.79
N ALA A 186 24.88 -12.42 -15.46
CA ALA A 186 25.91 -12.69 -16.45
C ALA A 186 25.75 -14.14 -16.93
N SER A 187 25.50 -14.32 -18.23
CA SER A 187 25.49 -15.66 -18.83
C SER A 187 26.89 -16.26 -18.84
N PRO A 188 27.02 -17.60 -18.72
CA PRO A 188 28.31 -18.26 -18.84
C PRO A 188 28.88 -18.07 -20.25
N GLY A 189 30.01 -17.37 -20.35
CA GLY A 189 30.67 -17.06 -21.63
C GLY A 189 31.82 -18.01 -22.00
N THR A 190 32.35 -18.74 -21.02
CA THR A 190 33.47 -19.68 -21.13
C THR A 190 33.31 -20.78 -20.09
N ASN A 191 33.89 -21.96 -20.30
CA ASN A 191 33.81 -23.10 -19.37
C ASN A 191 34.24 -22.77 -17.92
N ASP A 192 35.03 -21.72 -17.73
CA ASP A 192 35.53 -21.28 -16.41
C ASP A 192 34.63 -20.24 -15.71
N ASN A 193 33.52 -19.82 -16.32
CA ASN A 193 32.63 -18.80 -15.75
C ASN A 193 31.19 -19.31 -15.75
N LEU A 194 30.72 -19.80 -14.60
CA LEU A 194 29.42 -20.48 -14.40
C LEU A 194 28.20 -19.56 -14.50
N GLY A 195 28.40 -18.34 -14.99
CA GLY A 195 27.45 -17.26 -14.83
C GLY A 195 27.47 -16.74 -13.39
N SER A 196 27.08 -15.49 -13.23
CA SER A 196 26.95 -14.89 -11.90
C SER A 196 25.73 -14.00 -11.87
N TRP A 197 24.99 -14.09 -10.76
CA TRP A 197 23.94 -13.14 -10.47
C TRP A 197 24.47 -12.13 -9.46
N SER A 198 24.56 -10.88 -9.89
CA SER A 198 25.01 -9.77 -9.06
C SER A 198 23.91 -8.73 -8.95
N MET A 199 23.78 -8.16 -7.75
CA MET A 199 22.84 -7.09 -7.46
C MET A 199 23.51 -6.07 -6.54
N GLY A 200 23.08 -4.82 -6.66
CA GLY A 200 23.62 -3.74 -5.85
C GLY A 200 22.86 -2.44 -6.04
N PHE A 201 23.41 -1.40 -5.41
CA PHE A 201 22.91 -0.04 -5.52
C PHE A 201 24.01 0.86 -6.06
N GLY A 202 23.68 1.75 -6.98
CA GLY A 202 24.64 2.67 -7.60
C GLY A 202 23.97 3.79 -8.38
N TRP A 203 24.62 4.95 -8.38
CA TRP A 203 24.20 6.14 -9.12
C TRP A 203 25.10 6.28 -10.35
N GLY A 204 24.76 5.57 -11.41
CA GLY A 204 25.49 5.56 -12.68
C GLY A 204 24.62 6.01 -13.86
N THR A 205 25.01 5.62 -15.07
CA THR A 205 24.17 5.81 -16.27
C THR A 205 22.84 5.07 -16.09
N ILE A 206 21.74 5.81 -16.00
CA ILE A 206 20.39 5.26 -15.83
C ILE A 206 20.06 4.40 -17.06
N ARG A 207 19.93 3.08 -16.86
CA ARG A 207 19.50 2.16 -17.89
C ARG A 207 17.97 2.19 -18.02
N LEU A 208 17.45 1.87 -19.21
CA LEU A 208 16.00 1.80 -19.44
C LEU A 208 15.29 0.92 -18.41
N GLY A 209 15.89 -0.21 -18.02
CA GLY A 209 15.35 -1.09 -16.97
C GLY A 209 15.18 -0.39 -15.62
N GLN A 210 16.14 0.43 -15.20
CA GLN A 210 16.07 1.19 -13.94
C GLN A 210 15.03 2.30 -14.01
N ALA A 211 14.93 2.98 -15.16
CA ALA A 211 13.88 3.96 -15.39
C ALA A 211 12.48 3.32 -15.30
N LEU A 212 12.28 2.15 -15.93
CA LEU A 212 11.04 1.39 -15.85
C LEU A 212 10.72 0.95 -14.42
N GLN A 213 11.72 0.51 -13.65
CA GLN A 213 11.54 0.16 -12.23
C GLN A 213 11.04 1.35 -11.39
N ALA A 214 11.51 2.56 -11.67
CA ALA A 214 11.06 3.78 -10.99
C ALA A 214 9.67 4.26 -11.42
N VAL A 215 9.24 3.96 -12.66
CA VAL A 215 7.90 4.32 -13.14
C VAL A 215 6.80 3.60 -12.37
N VAL A 216 7.00 2.33 -12.00
CA VAL A 216 6.00 1.53 -11.27
C VAL A 216 5.56 2.18 -9.95
N PRO A 217 6.45 2.50 -8.99
CA PRO A 217 6.06 3.15 -7.74
C PRO A 217 5.47 4.54 -7.97
N LEU A 218 5.97 5.31 -8.93
CA LEU A 218 5.40 6.64 -9.25
C LEU A 218 3.97 6.55 -9.80
N ALA A 219 3.69 5.57 -10.68
CA ALA A 219 2.35 5.32 -11.21
C ALA A 219 1.37 4.94 -10.10
N LEU A 220 1.80 4.10 -9.15
CA LEU A 220 1.00 3.74 -7.97
C LEU A 220 0.74 4.95 -7.06
N GLY A 221 1.76 5.81 -6.87
CA GLY A 221 1.62 7.05 -6.13
C GLY A 221 0.64 8.04 -6.79
N ALA A 222 0.70 8.18 -8.11
CA ALA A 222 -0.23 9.01 -8.88
C ALA A 222 -1.67 8.48 -8.82
N TRP A 223 -1.85 7.16 -8.96
CA TRP A 223 -3.13 6.49 -8.81
C TRP A 223 -3.75 6.73 -7.42
N ALA A 224 -2.93 6.80 -6.37
CA ALA A 224 -3.41 7.08 -5.01
C ALA A 224 -4.06 8.47 -4.87
N ILE A 225 -3.63 9.45 -5.67
CA ILE A 225 -4.13 10.83 -5.64
C ILE A 225 -5.28 11.08 -6.60
N TRP A 226 -5.40 10.28 -7.65
CA TRP A 226 -6.42 10.44 -8.67
C TRP A 226 -7.83 10.75 -8.09
N PRO A 227 -8.32 10.04 -7.05
CA PRO A 227 -9.65 10.33 -6.50
C PRO A 227 -9.77 11.70 -5.82
N SER A 228 -8.67 12.28 -5.33
CA SER A 228 -8.65 13.61 -4.70
C SER A 228 -8.64 14.74 -5.71
N VAL A 229 -8.04 14.52 -6.89
CA VAL A 229 -8.01 15.51 -7.98
C VAL A 229 -9.30 15.50 -8.78
N SER A 230 -9.88 14.32 -9.03
CA SER A 230 -11.07 14.16 -9.87
C SER A 230 -12.38 14.53 -9.20
N ARG A 231 -12.39 14.84 -7.88
CA ARG A 231 -13.59 15.30 -7.19
C ARG A 231 -13.82 16.79 -7.49
N PRO A 232 -14.92 17.18 -8.14
CA PRO A 232 -15.22 18.59 -8.37
C PRO A 232 -15.28 19.30 -7.01
N LYS A 233 -14.61 20.47 -6.93
CA LYS A 233 -14.74 21.33 -5.75
C LYS A 233 -16.21 21.76 -5.68
N PRO A 234 -16.89 21.63 -4.52
CA PRO A 234 -18.23 22.16 -4.38
C PRO A 234 -18.18 23.67 -4.69
N ALA A 235 -19.14 24.15 -5.47
CA ALA A 235 -19.31 25.58 -5.71
C ALA A 235 -19.40 26.28 -4.35
N LEU A 236 -18.56 27.29 -4.15
CA LEU A 236 -18.65 28.15 -2.98
C LEU A 236 -19.81 29.12 -3.26
N ASP A 237 -21.00 28.73 -2.82
CA ASP A 237 -22.17 29.60 -2.74
C ASP A 237 -22.11 30.46 -1.47
#